data_AF-A0A941EE99-F1
#
_entry.id   AF-A0A941EE99-F1
#
_cell.length_a   1.000
_cell.length_b   1.000
_cell.length_c   1.000
_cell.angle_alpha   90.00
_cell.angle_beta   90.00
_cell.angle_gamma   90.00
#
_symmetry.space_group_name_H-M   'P 1'
#
loop_
_entity.id
_entity.type
_entity.pdbx_description
1 polymer ?
#
loop_
_entity_poly.entity_id
_entity_poly.type
_entity_poly.pdbx_seq_one_letter_code
_entity_poly.pdbx_strand_id
1 'polypeptide(L)'
;MDLVLIGTFETASGAEAAEERMKALKTLAEAEWSDDAWHSSVERMPEAIVDELIKLNLPTMGRYDVDNYAFEHSVERDATIVRIATEESEIQGFLKVMLQLGARVQVFSRHEWNEDGTPRTGADS
;
A
#
# COMPACT_ATOMS: atom_id res chain seq x y z
N MET A 1 0.95 13.78 -2.18
CA MET A 1 2.39 13.65 -2.49
C MET A 1 2.68 12.97 -3.82
N ASP A 2 1.66 12.38 -4.46
CA ASP A 2 1.77 11.75 -5.77
C ASP A 2 2.98 10.81 -5.90
N LEU A 3 2.85 9.65 -5.27
CA LEU A 3 3.93 8.69 -5.02
C LEU A 3 3.76 7.42 -5.86
N VAL A 4 4.89 6.86 -6.27
CA VAL A 4 5.01 5.51 -6.81
C VAL A 4 5.90 4.70 -5.89
N LEU A 5 5.41 3.53 -5.50
CA LEU A 5 6.17 2.54 -4.76
C LEU A 5 6.41 1.33 -5.65
N ILE A 6 7.64 0.81 -5.68
CA ILE A 6 8.00 -0.39 -6.43
C ILE A 6 8.63 -1.40 -5.48
N GLY A 7 7.96 -2.53 -5.28
CA GLY A 7 8.47 -3.68 -4.56
C GLY A 7 9.02 -4.73 -5.53
N THR A 8 10.31 -5.05 -5.44
CA THR A 8 10.89 -6.20 -6.15
C THR A 8 11.04 -7.38 -5.19
N PHE A 9 10.44 -8.50 -5.53
CA PHE A 9 10.45 -9.74 -4.75
C PHE A 9 11.45 -10.74 -5.34
N GLU A 10 11.96 -11.65 -4.51
CA GLU A 10 12.81 -12.75 -4.97
C GLU A 10 12.04 -13.74 -5.86
N THR A 11 10.74 -13.90 -5.62
CA THR A 11 9.89 -14.87 -6.33
C THR A 11 8.58 -14.23 -6.80
N ALA A 12 8.03 -14.77 -7.90
CA ALA A 12 6.73 -14.34 -8.41
C ALA A 12 5.59 -14.64 -7.42
N SER A 13 5.69 -15.74 -6.67
CA SER A 13 4.75 -16.07 -5.59
C SER A 13 4.78 -15.07 -4.44
N GLY A 14 5.94 -14.47 -4.13
CA GLY A 14 6.03 -13.40 -3.14
C GLY A 14 5.27 -12.14 -3.59
N ALA A 15 5.45 -11.76 -4.86
CA ALA A 15 4.73 -10.63 -5.45
C ALA A 15 3.21 -10.88 -5.53
N GLU A 16 2.80 -12.08 -5.94
CA GLU A 16 1.39 -12.49 -5.97
C GLU A 16 0.76 -12.44 -4.58
N ALA A 17 1.43 -12.99 -3.57
CA ALA A 17 0.95 -12.96 -2.19
C ALA A 17 0.88 -11.53 -1.61
N ALA A 18 1.65 -10.58 -2.13
CA ALA A 18 1.55 -9.17 -1.77
C ALA A 18 0.32 -8.53 -2.41
N GLU A 19 0.12 -8.74 -3.72
CA GLU A 19 -1.06 -8.25 -4.45
C GLU A 19 -2.36 -8.76 -3.81
N GLU A 20 -2.44 -10.05 -3.47
CA GLU A 20 -3.62 -10.63 -2.83
C GLU A 20 -3.89 -10.03 -1.44
N ARG A 21 -2.85 -9.82 -0.63
CA ARG A 21 -3.01 -9.16 0.68
C ARG A 21 -3.49 -7.73 0.54
N MET A 22 -2.96 -6.97 -0.42
CA MET A 22 -3.39 -5.59 -0.65
C MET A 22 -4.85 -5.52 -1.13
N LYS A 23 -5.27 -6.45 -1.99
CA LYS A 23 -6.68 -6.58 -2.40
C LYS A 23 -7.59 -6.91 -1.21
N ALA A 24 -7.19 -7.85 -0.35
CA ALA A 24 -7.93 -8.20 0.85
C ALA A 24 -8.04 -7.00 1.82
N LEU A 25 -6.94 -6.25 2.02
CA LEU A 25 -6.93 -5.04 2.84
C LEU A 25 -7.82 -3.94 2.26
N LYS A 26 -7.84 -3.76 0.94
CA LYS A 26 -8.76 -2.82 0.27
C LYS A 26 -10.22 -3.20 0.50
N THR A 27 -10.59 -4.46 0.27
CA THR A 27 -11.95 -4.94 0.53
C THR A 27 -12.35 -4.82 1.99
N LEU A 28 -11.45 -5.15 2.91
CA LEU A 28 -11.67 -4.96 4.35
C LEU A 28 -11.86 -3.48 4.69
N ALA A 29 -11.06 -2.60 4.08
CA ALA A 29 -11.12 -1.19 4.36
C ALA A 29 -12.43 -0.54 3.87
N GLU A 30 -12.85 -0.89 2.66
CA GLU A 30 -14.11 -0.42 2.08
C GLU A 30 -15.35 -0.96 2.82
N ALA A 31 -15.25 -2.14 3.44
CA ALA A 31 -16.37 -2.76 4.15
C ALA A 31 -16.54 -2.26 5.59
N GLU A 32 -15.44 -2.04 6.30
CA GLU A 32 -15.47 -1.85 7.77
C GLU A 32 -15.29 -0.39 8.21
N TRP A 33 -14.74 0.50 7.38
CA TRP A 33 -14.77 1.94 7.69
C TRP A 33 -16.10 2.54 7.23
N SER A 34 -16.74 3.31 8.12
CA SER A 34 -17.86 4.17 7.71
C SER A 34 -17.34 5.45 7.05
N ASP A 35 -18.18 6.06 6.20
CA ASP A 35 -17.92 7.36 5.57
C ASP A 35 -17.62 8.50 6.58
N ASP A 36 -18.02 8.32 7.85
CA ASP A 36 -17.73 9.27 8.93
C ASP A 36 -16.53 8.86 9.80
N ALA A 37 -16.13 7.58 9.77
CA ALA A 37 -15.03 7.06 10.55
C ALA A 37 -13.68 7.63 10.09
N TRP A 38 -13.53 8.02 8.82
CA TRP A 38 -12.28 8.56 8.25
C TRP A 38 -11.71 9.73 9.07
N HIS A 39 -12.58 10.58 9.63
CA HIS A 39 -12.19 11.78 10.39
C HIS A 39 -12.08 11.56 11.91
N SER A 40 -12.52 10.40 12.44
CA SER A 40 -12.47 10.12 13.87
C SER A 40 -11.13 9.48 14.25
N SER A 41 -10.18 10.30 14.72
CA SER A 41 -8.92 9.83 15.30
C SER A 41 -9.07 9.16 16.68
N VAL A 42 -10.30 9.07 17.19
CA VAL A 42 -10.62 8.63 18.56
C VAL A 42 -11.17 7.21 18.59
N GLU A 43 -11.60 6.67 17.44
CA GLU A 43 -12.26 5.36 17.39
C GLU A 43 -11.25 4.21 17.31
N ARG A 44 -11.43 3.24 18.21
CA ARG A 44 -10.64 1.99 18.24
C ARG A 44 -10.82 1.26 16.90
N MET A 45 -9.74 0.67 16.39
CA MET A 45 -9.82 -0.19 15.19
C MET A 45 -10.85 -1.31 15.42
N PRO A 46 -11.82 -1.50 14.50
CA PRO A 46 -12.82 -2.57 14.60
C PRO A 46 -12.18 -3.95 14.82
N GLU A 47 -12.81 -4.79 15.64
CA GLU A 47 -12.29 -6.13 15.97
C GLU A 47 -12.19 -7.02 14.72
N ALA A 48 -13.11 -6.87 13.77
CA ALA A 48 -13.05 -7.56 12.48
C ALA A 48 -11.75 -7.27 11.71
N ILE A 49 -11.28 -6.02 11.75
CA ILE A 49 -10.03 -5.61 11.11
C ILE A 49 -8.83 -6.22 11.85
N VAL A 50 -8.83 -6.15 13.18
CA VAL A 50 -7.77 -6.74 14.01
C VAL A 50 -7.64 -8.25 13.72
N ASP A 51 -8.76 -8.97 13.68
CA ASP A 51 -8.78 -10.41 13.43
C ASP A 51 -8.25 -10.74 12.03
N GLU A 52 -8.61 -9.94 11.03
CA GLU A 52 -8.14 -10.15 9.66
C GLU A 52 -6.63 -9.85 9.51
N LEU A 53 -6.14 -8.78 10.14
CA LEU A 53 -4.70 -8.47 10.18
C LEU A 53 -3.87 -9.61 10.80
N ILE A 54 -4.39 -10.26 11.85
CA ILE A 54 -3.73 -11.43 12.45
C ILE A 54 -3.69 -12.59 11.45
N LYS A 55 -4.78 -12.90 10.75
CA LYS A 55 -4.83 -13.96 9.73
C LYS A 55 -3.86 -13.70 8.57
N LEU A 56 -3.74 -12.44 8.14
CA LEU A 56 -2.84 -12.03 7.06
C LEU A 56 -1.36 -11.95 7.50
N ASN A 57 -1.07 -12.18 8.78
CA ASN A 57 0.24 -12.05 9.43
C ASN A 57 0.80 -10.62 9.37
N LEU A 58 -0.07 -9.64 9.66
CA LEU A 58 0.22 -8.20 9.72
C LEU A 58 -0.12 -7.59 11.10
N PRO A 59 0.30 -8.20 12.23
CA PRO A 59 -0.16 -7.79 13.58
C PRO A 59 0.37 -6.41 14.03
N THR A 60 1.32 -5.83 13.31
CA THR A 60 1.91 -4.51 13.61
C THR A 60 1.27 -3.37 12.81
N MET A 61 0.27 -3.67 11.99
CA MET A 61 -0.54 -2.65 11.33
C MET A 61 -1.50 -2.02 12.33
N GLY A 62 -1.45 -0.70 12.43
CA GLY A 62 -2.44 0.11 13.12
C GLY A 62 -3.45 0.70 12.14
N ARG A 63 -4.41 1.45 12.67
CA ARG A 63 -5.49 2.07 11.89
C ARG A 63 -4.98 2.84 10.67
N TYR A 64 -3.98 3.72 10.85
CA TYR A 64 -3.42 4.53 9.75
C TYR A 64 -2.77 3.71 8.63
N ASP A 65 -2.24 2.53 8.94
CA ASP A 65 -1.70 1.64 7.91
C ASP A 65 -2.83 1.09 7.03
N VAL A 66 -3.97 0.79 7.64
CA VAL A 66 -5.11 0.23 6.91
C VAL A 66 -5.92 1.34 6.23
N ASP A 67 -5.97 2.55 6.78
CA ASP A 67 -6.54 3.74 6.13
C ASP A 67 -5.94 3.95 4.73
N ASN A 68 -4.66 3.62 4.52
CA ASN A 68 -4.00 3.67 3.20
C ASN A 68 -4.75 2.86 2.11
N TYR A 69 -5.44 1.79 2.48
CA TYR A 69 -6.16 0.92 1.54
C TYR A 69 -7.59 1.37 1.26
N ALA A 70 -8.08 2.37 1.99
CA ALA A 70 -9.34 3.01 1.70
C ALA A 70 -9.23 4.22 0.77
N PHE A 71 -8.09 4.91 0.81
CA PHE A 71 -7.80 5.98 -0.12
C PHE A 71 -7.56 5.45 -1.52
N GLU A 72 -7.71 6.32 -2.52
CA GLU A 72 -7.50 5.95 -3.92
C GLU A 72 -6.03 5.53 -4.15
N HIS A 73 -5.86 4.34 -4.72
CA HIS A 73 -4.56 3.79 -5.07
C HIS A 73 -4.72 2.70 -6.14
N SER A 74 -3.66 2.52 -6.94
CA SER A 74 -3.53 1.38 -7.86
C SER A 74 -2.55 0.35 -7.30
N VAL A 75 -2.77 -0.92 -7.63
CA VAL A 75 -1.82 -2.01 -7.40
C VAL A 75 -1.70 -2.80 -8.68
N GLU A 76 -0.50 -2.86 -9.24
CA GLU A 76 -0.17 -3.60 -10.45
C GLU A 76 0.95 -4.59 -10.15
N ARG A 77 0.89 -5.78 -10.75
CA ARG A 77 1.94 -6.79 -10.63
C ARG A 77 2.41 -7.25 -12.00
N ASP A 78 3.73 -7.32 -12.15
CA ASP A 78 4.41 -7.95 -13.28
C ASP A 78 5.49 -8.90 -12.77
N ALA A 79 5.26 -10.21 -12.96
CA ALA A 79 6.12 -11.28 -12.47
C ALA A 79 6.50 -11.13 -10.98
N THR A 80 7.71 -10.65 -10.70
CA THR A 80 8.26 -10.46 -9.35
C THR A 80 8.21 -9.01 -8.85
N ILE A 81 7.55 -8.12 -9.59
CA ILE A 81 7.46 -6.69 -9.29
C ILE A 81 6.01 -6.35 -8.94
N VAL A 82 5.82 -5.63 -7.84
CA VAL A 82 4.56 -4.94 -7.50
C VAL A 82 4.79 -3.44 -7.56
N ARG A 83 3.89 -2.73 -8.24
CA ARG A 83 3.88 -1.27 -8.34
C ARG A 83 2.59 -0.73 -7.71
N ILE A 84 2.73 0.33 -6.94
CA ILE A 84 1.62 1.05 -6.33
C ILE A 84 1.73 2.51 -6.72
N ALA A 85 0.63 3.13 -7.12
CA ALA A 85 0.53 4.59 -7.26
C ALA A 85 -0.54 5.12 -6.30
N THR A 86 -0.24 6.21 -5.60
CA THR A 86 -1.17 6.85 -4.66
C THR A 86 -0.87 8.35 -4.52
N GLU A 87 -1.89 9.15 -4.25
CA GLU A 87 -1.71 10.57 -3.96
C GLU A 87 -1.42 10.85 -2.48
N GLU A 88 -1.54 9.84 -1.62
CA GLU A 88 -1.35 9.96 -0.17
C GLU A 88 0.11 10.23 0.25
N SER A 89 0.29 10.89 1.40
CA SER A 89 1.61 11.07 2.02
C SER A 89 1.97 9.93 2.98
N GLU A 90 0.95 9.37 3.65
CA GLU A 90 1.12 8.23 4.53
C GLU A 90 1.05 6.95 3.71
N ILE A 91 2.12 6.15 3.74
CA ILE A 91 2.26 4.95 2.89
C ILE A 91 2.73 3.72 3.67
N GLN A 92 2.74 3.78 5.01
CA GLN A 92 3.29 2.72 5.85
C GLN A 92 2.56 1.39 5.67
N GLY A 93 1.25 1.40 5.37
CA GLY A 93 0.47 0.21 5.10
C GLY A 93 0.99 -0.58 3.91
N PHE A 94 1.31 0.10 2.81
CA PHE A 94 1.88 -0.51 1.61
C PHE A 94 3.29 -1.07 1.89
N LEU A 95 4.12 -0.29 2.59
CA LEU A 95 5.48 -0.70 2.94
C LEU A 95 5.49 -1.94 3.83
N LYS A 96 4.60 -2.02 4.83
CA LYS A 96 4.52 -3.17 5.74
C LYS A 96 4.18 -4.46 5.00
N VAL A 97 3.22 -4.47 4.06
CA VAL A 97 2.92 -5.68 3.26
C VAL A 97 4.13 -6.10 2.44
N MET A 98 4.73 -5.17 1.69
CA MET A 98 5.85 -5.48 0.81
C MET A 98 7.07 -6.00 1.59
N LEU A 99 7.45 -5.32 2.67
CA LEU A 99 8.62 -5.68 3.48
C LEU A 99 8.40 -6.99 4.26
N GLN A 100 7.19 -7.22 4.77
CA GLN A 100 6.85 -8.48 5.47
C GLN A 100 7.01 -9.70 4.55
N LEU A 101 6.81 -9.51 3.24
CA LEU A 101 6.97 -10.53 2.21
C LEU A 101 8.35 -10.49 1.52
N GLY A 102 9.31 -9.74 2.08
CA GLY A 102 10.71 -9.76 1.66
C GLY A 102 11.02 -8.90 0.43
N ALA A 103 10.17 -7.95 0.05
CA ALA A 103 10.47 -7.06 -1.07
C ALA A 103 11.62 -6.10 -0.76
N ARG A 104 12.45 -5.83 -1.77
CA ARG A 104 13.23 -4.58 -1.82
C ARG A 104 12.33 -3.48 -2.38
N VAL A 105 12.16 -2.39 -1.63
CA VAL A 105 11.22 -1.31 -1.99
C VAL A 105 11.94 -0.03 -2.40
N GLN A 106 11.45 0.61 -3.46
CA GLN A 106 11.82 1.95 -3.89
C GLN A 106 10.58 2.86 -3.87
N VAL A 107 10.75 4.14 -3.53
CA VAL A 107 9.66 5.13 -3.46
C VAL A 107 10.10 6.39 -4.21
N PHE A 108 9.23 6.89 -5.09
CA PHE A 108 9.49 8.05 -5.93
C PHE A 108 8.27 8.98 -5.95
N SER A 109 8.50 10.27 -6.21
CA SER A 109 7.40 11.19 -6.56
C SER A 109 7.22 11.26 -8.07
N ARG A 110 5.98 11.15 -8.55
CA ARG A 110 5.64 11.26 -9.98
C ARG A 110 5.79 12.66 -10.55
N HIS A 111 5.99 13.66 -9.69
CA HIS A 111 6.36 15.01 -10.12
C HIS A 111 7.75 15.04 -10.78
N GLU A 112 8.70 14.23 -10.28
CA GLU A 112 10.10 14.26 -10.71
C GLU A 112 10.50 13.01 -11.52
N TRP A 113 9.80 11.89 -11.31
CA TRP A 113 10.15 10.57 -11.88
C TRP A 113 8.98 9.97 -12.67
N ASN A 114 9.30 9.22 -13.72
CA ASN A 114 8.36 8.35 -14.42
C ASN A 114 8.07 7.09 -13.58
N GLU A 115 7.00 6.37 -13.91
CA GLU A 115 6.58 5.14 -13.18
C GLU A 115 7.56 3.97 -13.33
N ASP A 116 8.46 4.02 -14.31
CA ASP A 116 9.57 3.09 -14.49
C ASP A 116 10.83 3.47 -13.68
N GLY A 117 10.78 4.56 -12.92
CA GLY A 117 11.89 5.06 -12.11
C GLY A 117 12.93 5.87 -12.90
N THR A 118 12.66 6.22 -14.16
CA THR A 118 13.53 7.15 -14.92
C THR A 118 13.20 8.61 -14.58
N PRO A 119 14.19 9.54 -14.58
CA PRO A 119 13.89 10.96 -14.41
C PRO A 119 12.96 11.45 -15.51
N ARG A 120 12.02 12.34 -15.18
CA ARG A 120 11.27 13.06 -16.21
C ARG A 120 12.24 14.00 -16.94
N THR A 121 12.53 13.73 -18.20
CA THR A 121 13.30 14.66 -19.04
C THR A 121 12.44 15.88 -19.33
N GLY A 122 12.56 16.90 -18.48
CA GLY A 122 11.77 18.14 -18.54
C GLY A 122 11.87 18.96 -17.27
N ALA A 123 13.09 19.30 -16.84
CA ALA A 123 13.35 20.40 -15.92
C ALA A 123 14.60 21.17 -16.40
N ASP A 124 14.57 21.57 -17.68
CA ASP A 124 15.24 22.81 -18.06
C ASP A 124 14.32 23.94 -17.60
N SER A 125 14.62 24.49 -16.42
CA SER A 125 14.14 25.79 -15.96
C SER A 125 15.33 26.61 -15.49
#